data_AF-A0A935S3E9-F1
#
_entry.id   AF-A0A935S3E9-F1
#
_cell.length_a   1.000
_cell.length_b   1.000
_cell.length_c   1.000
_cell.angle_alpha   90.00
_cell.angle_beta   90.00
_cell.angle_gamma   90.00
#
_symmetry.space_group_name_H-M   'P 1'
#
loop_
_entity.id
_entity.type
_entity.pdbx_description
1 polymer ?
#
loop_
_entity_poly.entity_id
_entity_poly.type
_entity_poly.pdbx_seq_one_letter_code
_entity_poly.pdbx_strand_id
1 'polypeptide(L)' 'MTSSSESVRLYWIYTLLSVAGIVLFLMFKPEWFWVMLPPFCTYFVKAMRWM' A
#
# COMPACT_ATOMS: atom_id res chain seq x y z
N MET A 1 -27.45 2.58 -5.98
CA MET A 1 -26.24 1.89 -6.45
C MET A 1 -25.21 2.96 -6.80
N THR A 2 -24.52 3.48 -5.79
CA THR A 2 -23.49 4.52 -5.93
C THR A 2 -22.33 4.08 -5.04
N SER A 3 -21.09 4.42 -5.40
CA SER A 3 -19.83 4.07 -4.71
C SER A 3 -19.04 2.89 -5.30
N SER A 4 -18.92 2.82 -6.62
CA SER A 4 -17.83 2.02 -7.24
C SER A 4 -16.50 2.81 -7.31
N SER A 5 -16.58 4.13 -7.44
CA SER A 5 -15.42 5.03 -7.51
C SER A 5 -14.77 5.34 -6.15
N GLU A 6 -15.51 5.22 -5.06
CA GLU A 6 -15.05 5.56 -3.71
C GLU A 6 -14.03 4.53 -3.17
N SER A 7 -14.25 3.26 -3.49
CA SER A 7 -13.35 2.17 -3.08
C SER A 7 -11.97 2.27 -3.72
N VAL A 8 -11.88 2.66 -4.99
CA VAL A 8 -10.60 2.79 -5.73
C VAL A 8 -9.70 3.84 -5.09
N ARG A 9 -10.27 4.98 -4.72
CA ARG A 9 -9.54 6.08 -4.09
C ARG A 9 -9.02 5.69 -2.71
N LEU A 10 -9.80 4.93 -1.94
CA LEU A 10 -9.36 4.37 -0.66
C LEU A 10 -8.21 3.37 -0.83
N TYR A 11 -8.26 2.49 -1.84
CA TYR A 11 -7.15 1.54 -2.11
C TYR A 11 -5.83 2.24 -2.45
N TRP A 12 -5.89 3.38 -3.14
CA TRP A 12 -4.73 4.23 -3.41
C TRP A 12 -4.15 4.88 -2.14
N ILE A 13 -5.00 5.34 -1.22
CA ILE A 13 -4.56 5.87 0.08
C ILE A 13 -3.87 4.78 0.90
N TYR A 14 -4.43 3.57 0.96
CA TYR A 14 -3.78 2.44 1.65
C TYR A 14 -2.45 2.05 1.01
N THR A 15 -2.34 2.14 -0.32
CA THR A 15 -1.08 1.88 -1.04
C THR A 15 -0.02 2.90 -0.68
N LEU A 16 -0.35 4.21 -0.71
CA LEU A 16 0.55 5.28 -0.28
C LEU A 16 0.96 5.15 1.19
N LEU A 17 0.02 4.80 2.07
CA LEU A 17 0.30 4.55 3.48
C LEU A 17 1.26 3.37 3.67
N SER A 18 1.11 2.31 2.86
CA SER A 18 1.99 1.14 2.90
C SER A 18 3.39 1.45 2.36
N VAL A 19 3.51 2.29 1.32
CA VAL A 19 4.82 2.85 0.85
C VAL A 19 5.48 3.65 1.95
N ALA A 20 4.74 4.57 2.60
CA ALA A 20 5.28 5.38 3.69
C ALA A 20 5.78 4.50 4.85
N GLY A 21 5.06 3.41 5.15
CA GLY A 21 5.48 2.39 6.12
C GLY A 21 6.80 1.72 5.74
N ILE A 22 6.99 1.36 4.45
CA ILE A 22 8.26 0.83 3.95
C ILE A 22 9.39 1.84 4.11
N VAL A 23 9.18 3.11 3.74
CA VAL A 23 10.21 4.15 3.82
C VAL A 23 10.65 4.38 5.27
N LEU A 24 9.69 4.44 6.21
CA LEU A 24 9.96 4.52 7.64
C LEU A 24 10.74 3.30 8.16
N PHE A 25 10.36 2.09 7.73
CA PHE A 25 11.09 0.87 8.08
C PHE A 25 12.50 0.83 7.49
N LEU A 26 12.70 1.31 6.26
CA LEU A 26 14.01 1.43 5.65
C LEU A 26 14.92 2.39 6.44
N MET A 27 14.35 3.47 6.97
CA MET A 27 15.09 4.49 7.70
C MET A 27 15.52 4.03 9.10
N PHE A 28 14.66 3.31 9.82
CA PHE A 28 14.96 2.85 11.18
C PHE A 28 15.62 1.48 11.23
N LYS A 29 15.12 0.51 10.46
CA LYS A 29 15.54 -0.89 10.49
C LYS A 29 15.45 -1.50 9.08
N PRO A 30 16.44 -1.23 8.21
CA PRO A 30 16.47 -1.74 6.85
C PRO A 30 16.61 -3.26 6.76
N GLU A 31 16.78 -3.96 7.87
CA GLU A 31 16.78 -5.42 7.99
C GLU A 31 15.34 -5.99 8.08
N TRP A 32 14.40 -5.18 8.57
CA TRP A 32 13.00 -5.56 8.76
C TRP A 32 12.08 -5.15 7.61
N PHE A 33 12.60 -4.52 6.54
CA PHE A 33 11.79 -4.09 5.39
C PHE A 33 11.02 -5.23 4.73
N TRP A 34 11.54 -6.46 4.82
CA TRP A 34 10.88 -7.65 4.28
C TRP A 34 9.55 -7.97 4.97
N VAL A 35 9.35 -7.53 6.22
CA VAL A 35 8.07 -7.72 6.93
C VAL A 35 6.98 -6.81 6.37
N MET A 36 7.35 -5.65 5.83
CA MET A 36 6.44 -4.70 5.18
C MET A 36 6.21 -4.97 3.68
N LEU A 37 7.04 -5.78 3.03
CA LEU A 37 6.86 -6.19 1.63
C LEU A 37 5.50 -6.88 1.34
N PRO A 38 5.05 -7.90 2.11
CA PRO A 38 3.78 -8.57 1.83
C PRO A 38 2.54 -7.66 1.88
N PRO A 39 2.33 -6.81 2.90
CA PRO A 39 1.21 -5.86 2.88
C PRO A 39 1.36 -4.85 1.74
N PHE A 40 2.57 -4.36 1.48
CA PHE A 40 2.79 -3.44 0.36
C PHE A 40 2.42 -4.05 -0.99
N CYS A 41 2.92 -5.24 -1.33
CA CYS A 41 2.56 -5.95 -2.56
C CYS A 41 1.06 -6.21 -2.64
N THR A 42 0.40 -6.53 -1.52
CA THR A 42 -1.05 -6.78 -1.49
C THR A 42 -1.85 -5.53 -1.84
N TYR A 43 -1.53 -4.40 -1.21
CA TYR A 43 -2.21 -3.12 -1.49
C TYR A 43 -1.81 -2.56 -2.87
N PHE A 44 -0.55 -2.72 -3.26
CA PHE A 44 -0.03 -2.30 -4.56
C PHE A 44 -0.69 -3.04 -5.73
N VAL A 45 -0.81 -4.37 -5.64
CA VAL A 45 -1.53 -5.17 -6.65
C VAL A 45 -3.02 -4.83 -6.66
N LYS A 46 -3.64 -4.58 -5.49
CA LYS A 46 -5.02 -4.11 -5.43
C LYS A 46 -5.19 -2.74 -6.10
N ALA A 47 -4.24 -1.82 -5.94
CA ALA A 47 -4.29 -0.52 -6.61
C ALA A 47 -4.04 -0.65 -8.13
N MET A 48 -3.06 -1.47 -8.55
CA MET A 48 -2.78 -1.70 -9.98
C MET A 48 -3.92 -2.41 -10.71
N ARG A 49 -4.65 -3.33 -10.06
CA ARG A 49 -5.79 -4.02 -10.69
C ARG A 49 -6.95 -3.08 -11.03
N TRP A 50 -6.93 -1.86 -10.51
CA TRP A 50 -7.92 -0.82 -10.79
C TRP A 50 -7.38 0.32 -11.67
N MET A 51 -6.14 0.22 -12.17
CA MET A 51 -5.54 1.12 -13.17
C MET A 51 -5.73 0.56 -14.58
#